data_AF-A0A349S498-F1
#
_entry.id   AF-A0A349S498-F1
#
_cell.length_a   1.000
_cell.length_b   1.000
_cell.length_c   1.000
_cell.angle_alpha   90.00
_cell.angle_beta   90.00
_cell.angle_gamma   90.00
#
_symmetry.space_group_name_H-M   'P 1'
#
loop_
_entity.id
_entity.type
_entity.pdbx_description
1 polymer ?
#
loop_
_entity_poly.entity_id
_entity_poly.type
_entity_poly.pdbx_seq_one_letter_code
_entity_poly.pdbx_strand_id
1 'polypeptide(L)'
;FGIVLGVDLARSLRVNVGDKVTLITPYLSATPGGVLPRLKRMTVVGIFKVGMYEYDSTLALTHLTDAGKLFRIPDRVTGLRLQLDDMYRAPTIMHEVMQTLPYTYRAVDWTQQHANFFRALKTEKTVMFIILSLIIAVAAFNIVSTLIMLVTDKQADIAILRTLGMTSTHIMIIFVVQGVVIGLLGTIIGISGGVALALHLETIIAAIEQWIGHQFLAADIYYISHLPSELVWQDVGTIGIMAFFLSLLSTLYPAWRASKTKPAEALRYD
;
A
#
# COMPACT_ATOMS: atom_id res chain seq x y z
N PHE A 1 -14.29 28.26 28.55
CA PHE A 1 -12.91 28.16 28.03
C PHE A 1 -12.22 26.92 28.56
N GLY A 2 -12.64 25.77 28.05
CA GLY A 2 -11.93 24.50 28.22
C GLY A 2 -11.06 24.21 26.99
N ILE A 3 -9.93 23.55 27.17
CA ILE A 3 -9.05 23.10 26.10
C ILE A 3 -8.71 21.63 26.29
N VAL A 4 -8.65 20.89 25.20
CA VAL A 4 -8.24 19.49 25.12
C VAL A 4 -6.92 19.45 24.35
N LEU A 5 -5.90 18.82 24.92
CA LEU A 5 -4.53 18.81 24.38
C LEU A 5 -4.10 17.42 23.95
N GLY A 6 -3.26 17.32 22.93
CA GLY A 6 -2.58 16.06 22.61
C GLY A 6 -1.62 15.65 23.74
N VAL A 7 -1.39 14.34 23.88
CA VAL A 7 -0.59 13.79 24.99
C VAL A 7 0.84 14.34 25.04
N ASP A 8 1.49 14.49 23.88
CA ASP A 8 2.87 14.99 23.82
C ASP A 8 2.93 16.52 24.00
N LEU A 9 1.89 17.23 23.55
CA LEU A 9 1.73 18.66 23.84
C LEU A 9 1.55 18.90 25.34
N ALA A 10 0.68 18.13 26.02
CA ALA A 10 0.47 18.23 27.45
C ALA A 10 1.76 17.93 28.25
N ARG A 11 2.52 16.90 27.83
CA ARG A 11 3.83 16.57 28.42
C ARG A 11 4.85 17.70 28.25
N SER A 12 4.97 18.26 27.05
CA SER A 12 5.94 19.34 26.78
C SER A 12 5.63 20.60 27.60
N LEU A 13 4.35 20.89 27.81
CA LEU A 13 3.87 21.98 28.66
C LEU A 13 3.86 21.64 30.16
N ARG A 14 4.11 20.38 30.52
CA ARG A 14 4.07 19.85 31.90
C ARG A 14 2.74 20.12 32.61
N VAL A 15 1.63 19.90 31.90
CA VAL A 15 0.27 20.13 32.41
C VAL A 15 -0.56 18.84 32.42
N ASN A 16 -1.46 18.75 33.39
CA ASN A 16 -2.46 17.69 33.54
C ASN A 16 -3.88 18.25 33.42
N VAL A 17 -4.86 17.36 33.40
CA VAL A 17 -6.28 17.74 33.46
C VAL A 17 -6.54 18.52 34.75
N GLY A 18 -7.15 19.71 34.62
CA GLY A 18 -7.38 20.67 35.70
C GLY A 18 -6.42 21.87 35.69
N ASP A 19 -5.25 21.73 35.06
CA ASP A 19 -4.27 22.82 34.98
C ASP A 19 -4.70 23.92 34.02
N LYS A 20 -4.03 25.07 34.11
CA LYS A 20 -4.31 26.25 33.28
C LYS A 20 -3.19 26.49 32.28
N VAL A 21 -3.54 26.58 31.00
CA VAL A 21 -2.64 26.98 29.92
C VAL A 21 -3.05 28.35 29.37
N THR A 22 -2.08 29.09 28.83
CA THR A 22 -2.37 30.38 28.18
C THR A 22 -2.24 30.22 26.67
N LEU A 23 -3.36 30.37 25.98
CA LEU A 23 -3.40 30.38 24.53
C LEU A 23 -3.07 31.77 24.01
N ILE A 24 -2.09 31.85 23.11
CA ILE A 24 -1.69 33.08 22.43
C ILE A 24 -2.22 33.01 21.01
N THR A 25 -3.10 33.93 20.62
CA THR A 25 -3.59 33.98 19.24
C THR A 25 -2.89 35.07 18.44
N PRO A 26 -2.64 34.86 17.14
CA PRO A 26 -2.01 35.85 16.26
C PRO A 26 -2.91 37.05 15.95
N TYR A 27 -4.15 37.09 16.46
CA TYR A 27 -5.06 38.21 16.27
C TYR A 27 -4.66 39.40 17.14
N LEU A 28 -4.11 40.39 16.43
CA LEU A 28 -3.67 41.67 16.93
C LEU A 28 -4.87 42.50 17.40
N SER A 29 -4.81 43.01 18.64
CA SER A 29 -5.78 43.99 19.14
C SER A 29 -5.14 45.36 19.13
N ALA A 30 -5.77 46.33 18.46
CA ALA A 30 -5.34 47.72 18.54
C ALA A 30 -5.63 48.25 19.95
N THR A 31 -4.58 48.58 20.69
CA THR A 31 -4.63 49.29 21.97
C THR A 31 -3.92 50.63 21.83
N PRO A 32 -4.29 51.67 22.61
CA PRO A 32 -3.63 52.99 22.54
C PRO A 32 -2.11 52.96 22.77
N GLY A 33 -1.57 51.89 23.37
CA GLY A 33 -0.13 51.65 23.60
C GLY A 33 0.54 50.67 22.64
N GLY A 34 -0.09 50.28 21.52
CA GLY A 34 0.49 49.38 20.51
C GLY A 34 -0.37 48.16 20.19
N VAL A 35 0.20 47.23 19.43
CA VAL A 35 -0.48 46.03 18.95
C VAL A 35 -0.04 44.83 19.78
N LEU A 36 -0.93 44.31 20.64
CA LEU A 36 -0.62 43.18 21.52
C LEU A 36 -1.33 41.90 21.04
N PRO A 37 -0.65 40.74 21.10
CA PRO A 37 -1.29 39.45 20.86
C PRO A 37 -2.31 39.18 21.97
N ARG A 38 -3.40 38.50 21.62
CA ARG A 38 -4.40 38.14 22.63
C ARG A 38 -3.95 36.91 23.40
N LEU A 39 -3.95 37.05 24.71
CA LEU A 39 -3.71 35.98 25.66
C LEU A 39 -5.05 35.56 26.27
N LYS A 40 -5.37 34.27 26.24
CA LYS A 40 -6.53 33.72 26.95
C LYS A 40 -6.12 32.54 27.79
N ARG A 41 -6.41 32.62 29.10
CA ARG A 41 -6.22 31.49 30.00
C ARG A 41 -7.35 30.47 29.81
N MET A 42 -6.99 29.22 29.61
CA MET A 42 -7.88 28.09 29.36
C MET A 42 -7.55 26.98 30.36
N THR A 43 -8.58 26.26 30.80
CA THR A 43 -8.41 25.10 31.67
C THR A 43 -8.31 23.84 30.83
N VAL A 44 -7.31 22.99 31.08
CA VAL A 44 -7.18 21.68 30.44
C VAL A 44 -8.28 20.77 30.97
N VAL A 45 -9.23 20.42 30.11
CA VAL A 45 -10.38 19.57 30.47
C VAL A 45 -10.23 18.12 29.99
N GLY A 46 -9.25 17.85 29.14
CA GLY A 46 -8.96 16.52 28.64
C GLY A 46 -7.62 16.44 27.91
N ILE A 47 -7.09 15.23 27.83
CA ILE A 47 -5.89 14.91 27.06
C ILE A 47 -6.24 13.74 26.13
N PHE A 48 -5.86 13.80 24.86
CA PHE A 48 -6.10 12.75 23.88
C PHE A 48 -4.80 12.18 23.31
N LYS A 49 -4.89 10.98 22.72
CA LYS A 49 -3.82 10.32 22.00
C LYS A 49 -4.38 9.69 20.73
N VAL A 50 -3.90 10.10 19.56
CA VAL A 50 -4.24 9.54 18.25
C VAL A 50 -3.21 8.50 17.82
N GLY A 51 -1.98 8.54 18.37
CA GLY A 51 -0.91 7.62 18.01
C GLY A 51 -0.06 8.11 16.83
N MET A 52 -0.29 9.34 16.37
CA MET A 52 0.57 10.04 15.42
C MET A 52 1.15 11.28 16.10
N TYR A 53 2.48 11.33 16.19
CA TYR A 53 3.21 12.38 16.91
C TYR A 53 2.88 13.79 16.43
N GLU A 54 2.71 14.01 15.12
CA GLU A 54 2.36 15.33 14.57
C GLU A 54 1.08 15.89 15.19
N TYR A 55 0.05 15.04 15.35
CA TYR A 55 -1.20 15.43 15.98
C TYR A 55 -1.07 15.50 17.51
N ASP A 56 -0.44 14.51 18.12
CA ASP A 56 -0.31 14.41 19.58
C ASP A 56 0.58 15.52 20.18
N SER A 57 1.46 16.13 19.39
CA SER A 57 2.37 17.20 19.82
C SER A 57 1.92 18.62 19.46
N THR A 58 0.99 18.81 18.51
CA THR A 58 0.64 20.16 18.01
C THR A 58 -0.84 20.52 18.12
N LEU A 59 -1.74 19.53 18.20
CA LEU A 59 -3.18 19.79 18.11
C LEU A 59 -3.78 20.11 19.48
N ALA A 60 -4.55 21.19 19.53
CA ALA A 60 -5.35 21.60 20.66
C ALA A 60 -6.79 21.88 20.22
N LEU A 61 -7.76 21.32 20.95
CA LEU A 61 -9.19 21.40 20.63
C LEU A 61 -9.92 22.21 21.70
N THR A 62 -10.89 23.02 21.30
CA THR A 62 -11.76 23.76 22.21
C THR A 62 -13.17 23.80 21.65
N HIS A 63 -14.13 24.14 22.50
CA HIS A 63 -15.52 24.24 22.07
C HIS A 63 -15.70 25.34 21.02
N LEU A 64 -16.52 25.09 20.01
CA LEU A 64 -16.70 26.02 18.87
C LEU A 64 -17.14 27.42 19.33
N THR A 65 -18.01 27.51 20.32
CA THR A 65 -18.46 28.79 20.88
C THR A 65 -17.36 29.54 21.63
N ASP A 66 -16.45 28.83 22.30
CA ASP A 66 -15.27 29.42 22.96
C ASP A 66 -14.26 29.92 21.92
N ALA A 67 -14.03 29.15 20.84
CA ALA A 67 -13.20 29.55 19.71
C ALA A 67 -13.77 30.80 19.01
N GLY A 68 -15.08 30.85 18.75
CA GLY A 68 -15.73 32.01 18.12
C GLY A 68 -15.57 33.30 18.93
N LYS A 69 -15.67 33.21 20.27
CA LYS A 69 -15.39 34.34 21.19
C LYS A 69 -13.93 34.76 21.14
N LEU A 70 -13.00 33.81 21.08
CA LEU A 70 -11.57 34.06 21.03
C LEU A 70 -11.16 34.76 19.72
N PHE A 71 -11.68 34.27 18.60
CA PHE A 71 -11.38 34.74 17.24
C PHE A 71 -12.28 35.90 16.76
N ARG A 72 -13.19 36.42 17.61
CA ARG A 72 -14.14 37.50 17.28
C ARG A 72 -15.05 37.22 16.08
N ILE A 73 -15.41 35.96 15.90
CA ILE A 73 -16.37 35.51 14.90
C ILE A 73 -17.53 34.78 15.59
N PRO A 74 -18.29 35.47 16.47
CA PRO A 74 -19.45 34.86 17.10
C PRO A 74 -20.41 34.37 16.02
N ASP A 75 -20.97 33.18 16.24
CA ASP A 75 -21.93 32.52 15.35
C ASP A 75 -21.46 32.33 13.91
N ARG A 76 -20.14 32.38 13.68
CA ARG A 76 -19.50 32.16 12.39
C ARG A 76 -18.35 31.16 12.53
N VAL A 77 -18.06 30.46 11.43
CA VAL A 77 -16.98 29.48 11.35
C VAL A 77 -16.03 29.85 10.22
N THR A 78 -14.76 29.47 10.33
CA THR A 78 -13.76 29.67 9.27
C THR A 78 -13.87 28.63 8.16
N GLY A 79 -14.50 27.49 8.43
CA GLY A 79 -14.71 26.42 7.46
C GLY A 79 -15.58 25.31 8.03
N LEU A 80 -15.99 24.41 7.13
CA LEU A 80 -16.74 23.20 7.46
C LEU A 80 -15.88 21.99 7.14
N ARG A 81 -15.86 21.01 8.04
CA ARG A 81 -15.26 19.70 7.80
C ARG A 81 -16.39 18.73 7.50
N LEU A 82 -16.35 18.13 6.32
CA LEU A 82 -17.27 17.07 5.94
C LEU A 82 -16.62 15.72 6.25
N GLN A 83 -17.34 14.87 6.98
CA GLN A 83 -16.97 13.47 7.15
C GLN A 83 -17.76 12.66 6.14
N LEU A 84 -17.05 11.82 5.38
CA LEU A 84 -17.64 10.95 4.36
C LEU A 84 -17.55 9.51 4.83
N ASP A 85 -18.55 8.70 4.50
CA ASP A 85 -18.51 7.26 4.77
C ASP A 85 -17.39 6.58 3.97
N ASP A 86 -17.23 6.98 2.70
CA ASP A 86 -16.12 6.58 1.84
C ASP A 86 -15.18 7.76 1.60
N MET A 87 -14.01 7.72 2.24
CA MET A 87 -12.98 8.75 2.08
C MET A 87 -12.46 8.85 0.64
N TYR A 88 -12.43 7.76 -0.13
CA TYR A 88 -11.89 7.78 -1.50
C TYR A 88 -12.76 8.56 -2.48
N ARG A 89 -14.03 8.79 -2.13
CA ARG A 89 -14.93 9.64 -2.91
C ARG A 89 -14.74 11.13 -2.63
N ALA A 90 -13.90 11.51 -1.68
CA ALA A 90 -13.68 12.91 -1.31
C ALA A 90 -13.30 13.81 -2.51
N PRO A 91 -12.38 13.44 -3.41
CA PRO A 91 -12.04 14.28 -4.55
C PRO A 91 -13.24 14.51 -5.49
N THR A 92 -14.03 13.46 -5.76
CA THR A 92 -15.21 13.52 -6.63
C THR A 92 -16.32 14.35 -6.02
N ILE A 93 -16.70 14.05 -4.77
CA ILE A 93 -17.74 14.77 -4.03
C ILE A 93 -17.36 16.24 -3.88
N MET A 94 -16.08 16.51 -3.58
CA MET A 94 -15.63 17.87 -3.42
C MET A 94 -15.66 18.63 -4.75
N HIS A 95 -15.31 17.99 -5.86
CA HIS A 95 -15.44 18.58 -7.18
C HIS A 95 -16.90 18.94 -7.50
N GLU A 96 -17.84 18.02 -7.27
CA GLU A 96 -19.28 18.25 -7.48
C GLU A 96 -19.82 19.38 -6.59
N VAL A 97 -19.49 19.37 -5.30
CA VAL A 97 -19.94 20.41 -4.34
C VAL A 97 -19.39 21.78 -4.74
N MET A 98 -18.13 21.88 -5.16
CA MET A 98 -17.53 23.14 -5.60
C MET A 98 -18.14 23.69 -6.89
N GLN A 99 -18.76 22.86 -7.75
CA GLN A 99 -19.50 23.35 -8.92
C GLN A 99 -20.80 24.08 -8.55
N THR A 100 -21.38 23.74 -7.39
CA THR A 100 -22.64 24.35 -6.91
C THR A 100 -22.43 25.58 -6.02
N LEU A 101 -21.23 25.76 -5.48
CA LEU A 101 -20.90 26.83 -4.55
C LEU A 101 -20.25 28.02 -5.25
N PRO A 102 -20.40 29.24 -4.71
CA PRO A 102 -19.70 30.42 -5.21
C PRO A 102 -18.17 30.23 -5.19
N TYR A 103 -17.46 30.84 -6.15
CA TYR A 103 -15.99 30.82 -6.26
C TYR A 103 -15.23 31.38 -5.05
N THR A 104 -15.92 32.00 -4.09
CA THR A 104 -15.35 32.47 -2.82
C THR A 104 -15.00 31.30 -1.88
N TYR A 105 -15.63 30.14 -2.06
CA TYR A 105 -15.32 28.96 -1.26
C TYR A 105 -14.16 28.19 -1.88
N ARG A 106 -13.24 27.75 -1.02
CA ARG A 106 -12.17 26.82 -1.38
C ARG A 106 -12.39 25.53 -0.62
N ALA A 107 -12.36 24.42 -1.35
CA ALA A 107 -12.29 23.13 -0.72
C ALA A 107 -10.90 22.51 -0.87
N VAL A 108 -10.53 21.75 0.16
CA VAL A 108 -9.34 20.92 0.18
C VAL A 108 -9.77 19.58 0.77
N ASP A 109 -9.53 18.50 0.04
CA ASP A 109 -9.74 17.15 0.53
C ASP A 109 -8.43 16.54 1.07
N TRP A 110 -8.55 15.40 1.75
CA TRP A 110 -7.42 14.75 2.42
C TRP A 110 -6.31 14.32 1.45
N THR A 111 -6.61 14.06 0.17
CA THR A 111 -5.59 13.70 -0.84
C THR A 111 -4.68 14.88 -1.18
N GLN A 112 -5.19 16.11 -1.05
CA GLN A 112 -4.43 17.34 -1.31
C GLN A 112 -3.66 17.82 -0.07
N GLN A 113 -4.20 17.64 1.14
CA GLN A 113 -3.57 18.09 2.39
C GLN A 113 -2.19 17.45 2.62
N HIS A 114 -2.01 16.20 2.19
CA HIS A 114 -0.72 15.49 2.26
C HIS A 114 -0.30 14.92 0.90
N ALA A 115 -0.48 15.71 -0.18
CA ALA A 115 -0.25 15.26 -1.55
C ALA A 115 1.16 14.66 -1.78
N ASN A 116 2.20 15.20 -1.14
CA ASN A 116 3.57 14.68 -1.28
C ASN A 116 3.72 13.28 -0.66
N PHE A 117 3.11 13.06 0.51
CA PHE A 117 3.10 11.76 1.17
C PHE A 117 2.35 10.71 0.32
N PHE A 118 1.16 11.04 -0.16
CA PHE A 118 0.39 10.11 -1.01
C PHE A 118 1.05 9.87 -2.38
N ARG A 119 1.70 10.89 -2.97
CA ARG A 119 2.52 10.70 -4.18
C ARG A 119 3.71 9.79 -3.93
N ALA A 120 4.37 9.92 -2.78
CA ALA A 120 5.46 9.03 -2.39
C ALA A 120 4.96 7.58 -2.27
N LEU A 121 3.86 7.35 -1.54
CA LEU A 121 3.23 6.03 -1.42
C LEU A 121 2.84 5.41 -2.78
N LYS A 122 2.27 6.22 -3.69
CA LYS A 122 1.92 5.75 -5.04
C LYS A 122 3.18 5.38 -5.84
N THR A 123 4.23 6.17 -5.73
CA THR A 123 5.51 5.92 -6.41
C THR A 123 6.14 4.64 -5.87
N GLU A 124 6.14 4.45 -4.56
CA GLU A 124 6.61 3.22 -3.91
C GLU A 124 5.85 1.99 -4.40
N LYS A 125 4.50 2.02 -4.43
CA LYS A 125 3.70 0.93 -5.01
C LYS A 125 4.06 0.63 -6.47
N THR A 126 4.34 1.66 -7.26
CA THR A 126 4.75 1.50 -8.66
C THR A 126 6.12 0.82 -8.76
N VAL A 127 7.08 1.20 -7.91
CA VAL A 127 8.41 0.56 -7.86
C VAL A 127 8.28 -0.91 -7.42
N MET A 128 7.45 -1.20 -6.41
CA MET A 128 7.18 -2.57 -5.98
C MET A 128 6.58 -3.43 -7.09
N PHE A 129 5.65 -2.87 -7.87
CA PHE A 129 5.09 -3.55 -9.05
C PHE A 129 6.18 -3.88 -10.09
N ILE A 130 7.09 -2.95 -10.38
CA ILE A 130 8.21 -3.17 -11.32
C ILE A 130 9.13 -4.28 -10.81
N ILE A 131 9.55 -4.24 -9.54
CA ILE A 131 10.42 -5.24 -8.92
C ILE A 131 9.77 -6.62 -8.98
N LEU A 132 8.51 -6.72 -8.57
CA LEU A 132 7.78 -7.99 -8.58
C LEU A 132 7.63 -8.54 -10.00
N SER A 133 7.32 -7.68 -10.97
CA SER A 133 7.24 -8.06 -12.39
C SER A 133 8.58 -8.59 -12.91
N LEU A 134 9.70 -7.98 -12.52
CA LEU A 134 11.04 -8.44 -12.90
C LEU A 134 11.35 -9.81 -12.29
N ILE A 135 11.01 -10.04 -11.02
CA ILE A 135 11.18 -11.36 -10.36
C ILE A 135 10.38 -12.43 -11.10
N ILE A 136 9.12 -12.13 -11.44
CA ILE A 136 8.27 -13.05 -12.21
C ILE A 136 8.87 -13.30 -13.60
N ALA A 137 9.40 -12.27 -14.28
CA ALA A 137 10.05 -12.44 -15.58
C ALA A 137 11.29 -13.35 -15.50
N VAL A 138 12.13 -13.19 -14.47
CA VAL A 138 13.29 -14.07 -14.23
C VAL A 138 12.84 -15.51 -13.95
N ALA A 139 11.80 -15.70 -13.14
CA ALA A 139 11.23 -17.02 -12.90
C ALA A 139 10.65 -17.65 -14.20
N ALA A 140 9.99 -16.85 -15.02
CA ALA A 140 9.44 -17.27 -16.30
C ALA A 140 10.56 -17.70 -17.28
N PHE A 141 11.71 -17.03 -17.28
CA PHE A 141 12.90 -17.45 -18.04
C PHE A 141 13.49 -18.78 -17.54
N ASN A 142 13.42 -19.03 -16.23
CA ASN A 142 13.83 -20.31 -15.67
C ASN A 142 12.95 -21.46 -16.19
N ILE A 143 11.63 -21.25 -16.25
CA ILE A 143 10.69 -22.23 -16.84
C ILE A 143 11.05 -22.52 -18.30
N VAL A 144 11.31 -21.48 -19.10
CA VAL A 144 11.76 -21.64 -20.50
C VAL A 144 13.00 -22.53 -20.57
N SER A 145 14.00 -22.23 -19.75
CA SER A 145 15.28 -22.96 -19.73
C SER A 145 15.09 -24.44 -19.36
N THR A 146 14.30 -24.72 -18.32
CA THR A 146 14.00 -26.08 -17.88
C THR A 146 13.19 -26.86 -18.92
N LEU A 147 12.20 -26.23 -19.58
CA LEU A 147 11.42 -26.91 -20.62
C LEU A 147 12.25 -27.19 -21.87
N ILE A 148 13.15 -26.29 -22.27
CA ILE A 148 14.07 -26.54 -23.40
C ILE A 148 14.96 -27.74 -23.08
N MET A 149 15.55 -27.77 -21.87
CA MET A 149 16.38 -28.89 -21.42
C MET A 149 15.59 -30.21 -21.42
N LEU A 150 14.35 -30.19 -20.94
CA LEU A 150 13.49 -31.37 -20.94
C LEU A 150 13.15 -31.85 -22.36
N VAL A 151 12.91 -30.92 -23.29
CA VAL A 151 12.67 -31.25 -24.71
C VAL A 151 13.91 -31.91 -25.33
N THR A 152 15.11 -31.40 -25.04
CA THR A 152 16.35 -32.00 -25.54
C THR A 152 16.61 -33.37 -24.93
N ASP A 153 16.37 -33.56 -23.64
CA ASP A 153 16.52 -34.85 -22.97
C ASP A 153 15.52 -35.90 -23.49
N LYS A 154 14.34 -35.44 -23.95
CA LYS A 154 13.26 -36.27 -24.48
C LYS A 154 13.23 -36.37 -26.00
N GLN A 155 14.31 -35.96 -26.66
CA GLN A 155 14.40 -35.95 -28.12
C GLN A 155 14.25 -37.34 -28.77
N ALA A 156 14.80 -38.40 -28.16
CA ALA A 156 14.64 -39.78 -28.62
C ALA A 156 13.18 -40.27 -28.48
N ASP A 157 12.56 -40.03 -27.31
CA ASP A 157 11.15 -40.35 -27.05
C ASP A 157 10.22 -39.65 -28.06
N ILE A 158 10.48 -38.36 -28.35
CA ILE A 158 9.74 -37.59 -29.37
C ILE A 158 9.92 -38.23 -30.76
N ALA A 159 11.13 -38.66 -31.13
CA ALA A 159 11.40 -39.28 -32.41
C ALA A 159 10.62 -40.60 -32.59
N ILE A 160 10.56 -41.43 -31.55
CA ILE A 160 9.76 -42.67 -31.54
C ILE A 160 8.27 -42.37 -31.73
N LEU A 161 7.73 -41.38 -31.01
CA LEU A 161 6.32 -41.00 -31.19
C LEU A 161 6.04 -40.50 -32.60
N ARG A 162 6.97 -39.76 -33.20
CA ARG A 162 6.85 -39.29 -34.59
C ARG A 162 6.91 -40.42 -35.61
N THR A 163 7.72 -41.45 -35.40
CA THR A 163 7.77 -42.62 -36.30
C THR A 163 6.52 -43.48 -36.17
N LEU A 164 5.89 -43.49 -35.00
CA LEU A 164 4.58 -44.12 -34.77
C LEU A 164 3.40 -43.30 -35.35
N GLY A 165 3.65 -42.15 -35.98
CA GLY A 165 2.62 -41.35 -36.67
C GLY A 165 2.11 -40.13 -35.92
N MET A 166 2.69 -39.78 -34.75
CA MET A 166 2.31 -38.57 -34.02
C MET A 166 2.71 -37.30 -34.80
N THR A 167 1.76 -36.38 -34.97
CA THR A 167 2.02 -35.11 -35.67
C THR A 167 2.78 -34.12 -34.78
N SER A 168 3.48 -33.17 -35.40
CA SER A 168 4.19 -32.08 -34.70
C SER A 168 3.27 -31.26 -33.80
N THR A 169 2.00 -31.10 -34.18
CA THR A 169 0.99 -30.40 -33.38
C THR A 169 0.69 -31.14 -32.08
N HIS A 170 0.57 -32.47 -32.10
CA HIS A 170 0.32 -33.24 -30.89
C HIS A 170 1.50 -33.18 -29.92
N ILE A 171 2.73 -33.20 -30.44
CA ILE A 171 3.93 -33.00 -29.62
C ILE A 171 3.93 -31.61 -28.98
N MET A 172 3.61 -30.56 -29.76
CA MET A 172 3.48 -29.21 -29.23
C MET A 172 2.44 -29.14 -28.10
N ILE A 173 1.27 -29.76 -28.28
CA ILE A 173 0.20 -29.80 -27.28
C ILE A 173 0.68 -30.47 -25.98
N ILE A 174 1.42 -31.57 -26.04
CA ILE A 174 1.95 -32.25 -24.85
C ILE A 174 2.80 -31.27 -24.01
N PHE A 175 3.74 -30.56 -24.65
CA PHE A 175 4.61 -29.62 -23.94
C PHE A 175 3.87 -28.36 -23.47
N VAL A 176 2.89 -27.86 -24.22
CA VAL A 176 2.02 -26.75 -23.76
C VAL A 176 1.22 -27.17 -22.53
N VAL A 177 0.58 -28.35 -22.56
CA VAL A 177 -0.22 -28.86 -21.42
C VAL A 177 0.67 -29.06 -20.20
N GLN A 178 1.87 -29.64 -20.37
CA GLN A 178 2.84 -29.77 -19.29
C GLN A 178 3.22 -28.40 -18.70
N GLY A 179 3.49 -27.43 -19.56
CA GLY A 179 3.76 -26.05 -19.17
C GLY A 179 2.62 -25.38 -18.40
N VAL A 180 1.38 -25.56 -18.87
CA VAL A 180 0.16 -25.08 -18.20
C VAL A 180 0.01 -25.71 -16.82
N VAL A 181 0.23 -27.02 -16.69
CA VAL A 181 0.12 -27.72 -15.40
C VAL A 181 1.15 -27.22 -14.41
N ILE A 182 2.41 -27.06 -14.83
CA ILE A 182 3.48 -26.51 -13.99
C ILE A 182 3.15 -25.07 -13.58
N GLY A 183 2.74 -24.23 -14.53
CA GLY A 183 2.37 -22.84 -14.28
C GLY A 183 1.17 -22.71 -13.35
N LEU A 184 0.14 -23.53 -13.52
CA LEU A 184 -1.05 -23.53 -12.69
C LEU A 184 -0.74 -23.99 -11.26
N LEU A 185 -0.06 -25.12 -11.09
CA LEU A 185 0.32 -25.62 -9.77
C LEU A 185 1.26 -24.66 -9.05
N GLY A 186 2.25 -24.12 -9.76
CA GLY A 186 3.17 -23.11 -9.22
C GLY A 186 2.43 -21.85 -8.78
N THR A 187 1.46 -21.37 -9.57
CA THR A 187 0.64 -20.20 -9.23
C THR A 187 -0.23 -20.48 -8.01
N ILE A 188 -0.89 -21.65 -7.94
CA ILE A 188 -1.74 -22.03 -6.79
C ILE A 188 -0.90 -22.12 -5.51
N ILE A 189 0.24 -22.82 -5.56
CA ILE A 189 1.13 -22.98 -4.41
C ILE A 189 1.70 -21.62 -3.98
N GLY A 190 2.14 -20.80 -4.94
CA GLY A 190 2.68 -19.47 -4.70
C GLY A 190 1.66 -18.52 -4.07
N ILE A 191 0.43 -18.47 -4.61
CA ILE A 191 -0.65 -17.66 -4.04
C ILE A 191 -1.02 -18.16 -2.65
N SER A 192 -1.20 -19.48 -2.47
CA SER A 192 -1.57 -20.04 -1.18
C SER A 192 -0.52 -19.77 -0.11
N GLY A 193 0.76 -19.96 -0.45
CA GLY A 193 1.89 -19.66 0.44
C GLY A 193 2.01 -18.16 0.72
N GLY A 194 1.86 -17.30 -0.29
CA GLY A 194 1.90 -15.85 -0.15
C GLY A 194 0.76 -15.31 0.73
N VAL A 195 -0.46 -15.80 0.53
CA VAL A 195 -1.63 -15.45 1.36
C VAL A 195 -1.43 -15.94 2.79
N ALA A 196 -0.97 -17.18 2.98
CA ALA A 196 -0.69 -17.70 4.31
C ALA A 196 0.37 -16.87 5.04
N LEU A 197 1.45 -16.48 4.35
CA LEU A 197 2.49 -15.59 4.90
C LEU A 197 1.94 -14.20 5.24
N ALA A 198 1.13 -13.60 4.36
CA ALA A 198 0.53 -12.29 4.60
C ALA A 198 -0.37 -12.30 5.85
N LEU A 199 -1.24 -13.31 5.98
CA LEU A 199 -2.14 -13.44 7.13
C LEU A 199 -1.41 -13.67 8.47
N HIS A 200 -0.18 -14.21 8.43
CA HIS A 200 0.62 -14.50 9.62
C HIS A 200 1.82 -13.56 9.79
N LEU A 201 1.89 -12.48 8.99
CA LEU A 201 3.06 -11.63 8.92
C LEU A 201 3.44 -11.05 10.29
N GLU A 202 2.45 -10.60 11.06
CA GLU A 202 2.65 -10.06 12.41
C GLU A 202 3.29 -11.08 13.35
N THR A 203 2.80 -12.32 13.32
CA THR A 203 3.35 -13.41 14.16
C THR A 203 4.76 -13.80 13.75
N ILE A 204 5.06 -13.79 12.45
CA ILE A 204 6.38 -14.12 11.91
C ILE A 204 7.39 -13.02 12.29
N ILE A 205 7.03 -11.75 12.14
CA ILE A 205 7.88 -10.62 12.52
C ILE A 205 8.18 -10.67 14.02
N ALA A 206 7.16 -10.87 14.87
CA ALA A 206 7.35 -10.96 16.32
C ALA A 206 8.28 -12.12 16.71
N ALA A 207 8.17 -13.28 16.05
CA ALA A 207 9.07 -14.42 16.28
C ALA A 207 10.52 -14.11 15.87
N ILE A 208 10.72 -13.42 14.75
CA ILE A 208 12.04 -12.98 14.29
C ILE A 208 12.64 -11.95 15.25
N GLU A 209 11.86 -10.97 15.71
CA GLU A 209 12.30 -9.96 16.68
C GLU A 209 12.74 -10.59 18.01
N GLN A 210 12.00 -11.58 18.50
CA GLN A 210 12.37 -12.35 19.70
C GLN A 210 13.69 -13.11 19.51
N TRP A 211 13.92 -13.64 18.31
CA TRP A 211 15.13 -14.42 18.02
C TRP A 211 16.38 -13.55 17.83
N ILE A 212 16.22 -12.39 17.20
CA ILE A 212 17.32 -11.44 16.92
C ILE A 212 17.58 -10.52 18.13
N GLY A 213 16.63 -10.39 19.06
CA GLY A 213 16.76 -9.57 20.26
C GLY A 213 16.71 -8.06 19.98
N HIS A 214 16.24 -7.65 18.79
CA HIS A 214 16.11 -6.26 18.40
C HIS A 214 14.75 -6.01 17.75
N GLN A 215 14.08 -4.92 18.15
CA GLN A 215 12.79 -4.51 17.60
C GLN A 215 13.03 -3.72 16.30
N PHE A 216 12.50 -4.20 15.18
CA PHE A 216 12.63 -3.53 13.89
C PHE A 216 11.73 -2.30 13.80
N LEU A 217 10.60 -2.34 14.51
CA LEU A 217 9.59 -1.27 14.57
C LEU A 217 9.54 -0.64 15.95
N ALA A 218 10.63 -0.04 16.38
CA ALA A 218 10.66 0.77 17.59
C ALA A 218 9.70 1.97 17.40
N ALA A 219 8.57 1.97 18.12
CA ALA A 219 7.48 2.95 17.98
C ALA A 219 7.92 4.41 18.21
N ASP A 220 9.06 4.58 18.87
CA ASP A 220 9.80 5.82 19.12
C ASP A 220 10.49 6.40 17.88
N ILE A 221 10.79 5.58 16.85
CA ILE A 221 11.48 6.03 15.61
C ILE A 221 10.51 6.07 14.42
N TYR A 222 9.60 5.10 14.30
CA TYR A 222 8.74 4.96 13.12
C TYR A 222 7.35 5.60 13.24
N TYR A 223 7.02 6.18 14.40
CA TYR A 223 5.79 6.97 14.63
C TYR A 223 4.47 6.26 14.26
N ILE A 224 4.52 4.92 14.13
CA ILE A 224 3.42 4.02 13.81
C ILE A 224 3.54 2.85 14.78
N SER A 225 2.47 2.54 15.51
CA SER A 225 2.48 1.56 16.61
C SER A 225 2.33 0.11 16.14
N HIS A 226 1.92 -0.11 14.89
CA HIS A 226 1.78 -1.41 14.23
C HIS A 226 1.57 -1.17 12.73
N LEU A 227 2.18 -2.00 11.88
CA LEU A 227 1.90 -2.05 10.44
C LEU A 227 0.95 -3.23 10.20
N PRO A 228 -0.38 -3.00 10.16
CA PRO A 228 -1.32 -4.08 9.92
C PRO A 228 -1.07 -4.67 8.52
N SER A 229 -1.03 -5.99 8.43
CA SER A 229 -0.98 -6.67 7.14
C SER A 229 -2.37 -6.70 6.52
N GLU A 230 -2.65 -5.74 5.63
CA GLU A 230 -3.90 -5.73 4.86
C GLU A 230 -3.73 -6.49 3.54
N LEU A 231 -4.42 -7.63 3.42
CA LEU A 231 -4.44 -8.41 2.19
C LEU A 231 -5.46 -7.81 1.20
N VAL A 232 -4.96 -7.20 0.13
CA VAL A 232 -5.80 -6.69 -0.96
C VAL A 232 -6.01 -7.79 -2.00
N TRP A 233 -7.19 -8.40 -2.03
CA TRP A 233 -7.54 -9.48 -2.95
C TRP A 233 -7.39 -9.11 -4.43
N GLN A 234 -7.61 -7.84 -4.77
CA GLN A 234 -7.43 -7.34 -6.13
C GLN A 234 -5.97 -7.44 -6.59
N ASP A 235 -5.01 -7.17 -5.70
CA ASP A 235 -3.58 -7.28 -6.00
C ASP A 235 -3.20 -8.75 -6.17
N VAL A 236 -3.68 -9.64 -5.29
CA VAL A 236 -3.48 -11.10 -5.39
C VAL A 236 -4.01 -11.64 -6.72
N GLY A 237 -5.22 -11.24 -7.12
CA GLY A 237 -5.82 -11.65 -8.39
C GLY A 237 -5.03 -11.13 -9.60
N THR A 238 -4.64 -9.85 -9.58
CA THR A 238 -3.89 -9.23 -10.69
C THR A 238 -2.53 -9.88 -10.87
N ILE A 239 -1.78 -10.07 -9.79
CA ILE A 239 -0.46 -10.71 -9.81
C ILE A 239 -0.58 -12.19 -10.20
N GLY A 240 -1.58 -12.90 -9.66
CA GLY A 240 -1.82 -14.32 -9.98
C GLY A 240 -2.13 -14.54 -11.46
N ILE A 241 -3.02 -13.71 -12.03
CA ILE A 241 -3.35 -13.76 -13.46
C ILE A 241 -2.11 -13.43 -14.30
N MET A 242 -1.38 -12.37 -13.96
CA MET A 242 -0.17 -11.98 -14.68
C MET A 242 0.91 -13.07 -14.65
N ALA A 243 1.14 -13.69 -13.49
CA ALA A 243 2.09 -14.79 -13.34
C ALA A 243 1.69 -16.02 -14.16
N PHE A 244 0.40 -16.39 -14.15
CA PHE A 244 -0.10 -17.49 -14.96
C PHE A 244 0.07 -17.23 -16.46
N PHE A 245 -0.28 -16.03 -16.94
CA PHE A 245 -0.11 -15.67 -18.34
C PHE A 245 1.36 -15.61 -18.77
N LEU A 246 2.24 -15.06 -17.93
CA LEU A 246 3.68 -15.06 -18.21
C LEU A 246 4.24 -16.49 -18.27
N SER A 247 3.84 -17.35 -17.33
CA SER A 247 4.21 -18.76 -17.36
C SER A 247 3.71 -19.45 -18.63
N LEU A 248 2.47 -19.16 -19.06
CA LEU A 248 1.91 -19.73 -20.28
C LEU A 248 2.70 -19.28 -21.52
N LEU A 249 2.98 -17.99 -21.64
CA LEU A 249 3.74 -17.43 -22.75
C LEU A 249 5.16 -18.04 -22.83
N SER A 250 5.80 -18.24 -21.69
CA SER A 250 7.10 -18.93 -21.59
C SER A 250 7.08 -20.35 -22.15
N THR A 251 5.95 -21.06 -22.11
CA THR A 251 5.87 -22.46 -22.54
C THR A 251 5.72 -22.62 -24.06
N LEU A 252 5.29 -21.57 -24.75
CA LEU A 252 5.03 -21.60 -26.20
C LEU A 252 6.32 -21.78 -27.01
N TYR A 253 7.39 -21.07 -26.65
CA TYR A 253 8.65 -21.16 -27.39
C TYR A 253 9.28 -22.57 -27.31
N PRO A 254 9.45 -23.19 -26.11
CA PRO A 254 9.94 -24.55 -25.99
C PRO A 254 9.05 -25.57 -26.71
N ALA A 255 7.72 -25.46 -26.59
CA ALA A 255 6.79 -26.39 -27.24
C ALA A 255 6.87 -26.33 -28.77
N TRP A 256 6.98 -25.12 -29.33
CA TRP A 256 7.21 -24.95 -30.77
C TRP A 256 8.55 -25.54 -31.20
N ARG A 257 9.62 -25.35 -30.41
CA ARG A 257 10.93 -25.95 -30.68
C ARG A 257 10.88 -27.48 -30.67
N ALA A 258 10.18 -28.09 -29.71
CA ALA A 258 9.95 -29.54 -29.62
C ALA A 258 9.20 -30.12 -30.83
N SER A 259 8.28 -29.35 -31.40
CA SER A 259 7.52 -29.79 -32.58
C SER A 259 8.37 -29.90 -33.86
N LYS A 260 9.52 -29.19 -33.89
CA LYS A 260 10.43 -29.12 -35.05
C LYS A 260 11.54 -30.17 -35.04
N THR A 261 11.62 -31.01 -34.02
CA THR A 261 12.68 -32.02 -33.87
C THR A 261 12.56 -33.10 -34.94
N LYS A 262 13.58 -33.29 -35.78
CA LYS A 262 13.54 -34.28 -36.88
C LYS A 262 13.83 -35.70 -36.37
N PRO A 263 13.00 -36.70 -36.69
CA PRO A 263 13.18 -38.07 -36.20
C PRO A 263 14.52 -38.70 -36.62
N ALA A 264 14.94 -38.46 -37.87
CA ALA A 264 16.16 -39.06 -38.43
C ALA A 264 17.46 -38.50 -37.83
N GLU A 265 17.45 -37.25 -37.34
CA GLU A 265 18.61 -36.65 -36.67
C GLU A 265 18.65 -37.08 -35.19
N ALA A 266 17.49 -37.23 -34.55
CA ALA A 266 17.38 -37.62 -33.14
C ALA A 266 17.86 -39.06 -32.87
N LEU A 267 17.58 -40.01 -33.78
CA LEU A 267 17.96 -41.42 -33.64
C LEU A 267 19.41 -41.72 -34.08
N ARG A 268 20.16 -40.72 -34.58
CA ARG A 268 21.54 -40.90 -35.08
C ARG A 268 22.61 -40.67 -34.00
N TYR A 269 22.22 -40.14 -32.85
CA TYR A 269 23.14 -39.77 -31.76
C TYR A 269 23.05 -40.71 -30.54
N ASP A 270 22.34 -41.83 -30.68
CA ASP A 270 22.39 -43.00 -29.79
C ASP A 270 23.19 -44.14 -30.45
#